data_AF-A0A0M8P7A9-F1
#
_entry.id   AF-A0A0M8P7A9-F1
#
_cell.length_a   1.000
_cell.length_b   1.000
_cell.length_c   1.000
_cell.angle_alpha   90.00
_cell.angle_beta   90.00
_cell.angle_gamma   90.00
#
_symmetry.space_group_name_H-M   'P 1'
#
loop_
_entity.id
_entity.type
_entity.pdbx_description
1 polymer ?
#
loop_
_entity_poly.entity_id
_entity_poly.type
_entity_poly.pdbx_seq_one_letter_code
_entity_poly.pdbx_strand_id
1 'polypeptide(L)'
;MVIALDIDYQGSQRASFIVWKPDFSYVDGLKEFRAKAIIEAEVFRKNDGIPAEGVTLQIPLREFVLEELSQSYGDIEQVIRILSQQLCDFLSSAEARQRV
;
A
#
# COMPACT_ATOMS: atom_id res chain seq x y z
N MET A 1 -4.31 8.88 -1.70
CA MET A 1 -3.37 7.75 -1.86
C MET A 1 -4.06 6.61 -2.59
N VAL A 2 -3.35 5.84 -3.40
CA VAL A 2 -3.84 4.61 -4.05
C VAL A 2 -2.85 3.49 -3.73
N ILE A 3 -3.36 2.30 -3.40
CA ILE A 3 -2.56 1.10 -3.14
C ILE A 3 -3.00 0.03 -4.14
N ALA A 4 -2.08 -0.50 -4.93
CA ALA A 4 -2.32 -1.69 -5.75
C ALA A 4 -1.60 -2.89 -5.16
N LEU A 5 -2.22 -4.05 -5.28
CA LEU A 5 -1.60 -5.35 -5.01
C LEU A 5 -1.32 -6.01 -6.36
N ASP A 6 -0.06 -6.36 -6.58
CA ASP A 6 0.37 -7.17 -7.72
C ASP A 6 0.64 -8.58 -7.22
N ILE A 7 -0.15 -9.54 -7.71
CA ILE A 7 -0.15 -10.93 -7.24
C ILE A 7 0.09 -11.83 -8.44
N ASP A 8 1.18 -12.60 -8.39
CA ASP A 8 1.48 -13.59 -9.41
C ASP A 8 0.65 -14.87 -9.15
N TYR A 9 -0.11 -15.27 -10.15
CA TYR A 9 -0.88 -16.52 -10.18
C TYR A 9 -0.38 -17.51 -11.24
N GLN A 10 0.65 -17.15 -12.02
CA GLN A 10 1.13 -17.92 -13.18
C GLN A 10 2.34 -18.82 -12.89
N GLY A 11 2.58 -19.17 -11.62
CA GLY A 11 3.61 -20.15 -11.25
C GLY A 11 4.45 -19.75 -10.04
N SER A 12 4.23 -18.55 -9.50
CA SER A 12 4.78 -18.13 -8.22
C SER A 12 3.66 -17.88 -7.20
N GLN A 13 4.02 -17.81 -5.92
CA GLN A 13 3.16 -17.18 -4.90
C GLN A 13 3.60 -15.74 -4.62
N ARG A 14 4.47 -15.16 -5.44
CA ARG A 14 4.97 -13.81 -5.24
C ARG A 14 3.82 -12.81 -5.20
N ALA A 15 3.86 -11.89 -4.23
CA ALA A 15 2.98 -10.74 -4.20
C ALA A 15 3.72 -9.51 -3.69
N SER A 16 3.40 -8.38 -4.30
CA SER A 16 3.97 -7.07 -3.98
C SER A 16 2.87 -6.01 -3.90
N PHE A 17 3.19 -4.86 -3.34
CA PHE A 17 2.29 -3.72 -3.36
C PHE A 17 3.00 -2.47 -3.90
N ILE A 18 2.19 -1.62 -4.53
CA ILE A 18 2.60 -0.36 -5.10
C ILE A 18 1.76 0.74 -4.45
N VAL A 19 2.39 1.83 -4.03
CA VAL A 19 1.71 2.95 -3.39
C VAL A 19 1.95 4.22 -4.18
N TRP A 20 0.87 4.86 -4.61
CA TRP A 20 0.90 6.17 -5.23
C TRP A 20 0.31 7.22 -4.31
N LYS A 21 0.97 8.37 -4.27
CA LYS A 21 0.45 9.58 -3.64
C LYS A 21 0.26 10.69 -4.66
N PRO A 22 -0.75 11.55 -4.46
CA PRO A 22 -0.85 12.78 -5.21
C PRO A 22 0.40 13.63 -4.96
N ASP A 23 0.98 14.14 -6.03
CA ASP A 23 2.13 15.05 -6.01
C ASP A 23 1.74 16.32 -6.77
N PHE A 24 1.95 17.46 -6.15
CA PHE A 24 1.81 18.76 -6.79
C PHE A 24 3.22 19.23 -7.19
N SER A 25 3.44 19.42 -8.48
CA SER A 25 4.71 19.91 -9.00
C SER A 25 4.49 21.00 -10.04
N TYR A 26 5.42 21.95 -10.11
CA TYR A 26 5.45 22.91 -11.21
C TYR A 26 6.33 22.36 -12.33
N VAL A 27 5.78 22.29 -13.53
CA VAL A 27 6.50 21.92 -14.76
C VAL A 27 6.27 23.05 -15.75
N ASP A 28 7.35 23.67 -16.25
CA ASP A 28 7.30 24.81 -17.16
C ASP A 28 6.41 25.98 -16.69
N GLY A 29 6.38 26.21 -15.37
CA GLY A 29 5.57 27.27 -14.74
C GLY A 29 4.08 26.93 -14.58
N LEU A 30 3.63 25.78 -15.07
CA LEU A 30 2.28 25.27 -14.89
C LEU A 30 2.20 24.36 -13.67
N LYS A 31 1.15 24.53 -12.87
CA LYS A 31 0.87 23.64 -11.73
C LYS A 31 0.28 22.35 -12.26
N GLU A 32 1.02 21.26 -12.12
CA GLU A 32 0.57 19.93 -12.46
C GLU A 32 0.20 19.13 -11.21
N PHE A 33 -0.79 18.26 -11.38
CA PHE A 33 -1.20 17.29 -10.37
C PHE A 33 -1.03 15.89 -10.95
N ARG A 34 -0.17 15.10 -10.33
CA ARG A 34 0.15 13.76 -10.83
C ARG A 34 0.10 12.72 -9.72
N ALA A 35 -0.17 11.47 -10.11
CA ALA A 35 0.05 10.33 -9.22
C ALA A 35 1.53 9.95 -9.28
N LYS A 36 2.24 10.08 -8.16
CA LYS A 36 3.64 9.69 -8.02
C LYS A 36 3.73 8.41 -7.20
N ALA A 37 4.43 7.40 -7.73
CA ALA A 37 4.75 6.21 -6.96
C ALA A 37 5.74 6.60 -5.85
N ILE A 38 5.38 6.29 -4.61
CA ILE A 38 6.28 6.42 -3.45
C ILE A 38 6.86 5.06 -3.04
N ILE A 39 6.20 3.98 -3.46
CA ILE A 39 6.64 2.59 -3.35
C ILE A 39 6.27 1.95 -4.68
N GLU A 40 7.26 1.40 -5.40
CA GLU A 40 7.07 0.94 -6.78
C GLU A 40 6.70 -0.55 -6.89
N ALA A 41 7.22 -1.42 -6.01
CA ALA A 41 6.92 -2.86 -6.02
C ALA A 41 7.46 -3.56 -4.75
N GLU A 42 6.99 -3.14 -3.58
CA GLU A 42 7.48 -3.71 -2.31
C GLU A 42 6.93 -5.12 -2.13
N VAL A 43 7.82 -6.10 -2.03
CA VAL A 43 7.46 -7.52 -1.96
C VAL A 43 7.05 -7.87 -0.55
N PHE A 44 5.80 -8.28 -0.35
CA PHE A 44 5.33 -8.75 0.96
C PHE A 44 5.19 -10.27 1.03
N ARG A 45 5.03 -10.96 -0.11
CA ARG A 45 5.01 -12.43 -0.22
C ARG A 45 6.06 -12.87 -1.23
N LYS A 46 7.02 -13.69 -0.81
CA LYS A 46 8.08 -14.23 -1.66
C LYS A 46 7.54 -15.32 -2.59
N ASN A 47 8.39 -15.80 -3.50
CA ASN A 47 8.02 -16.80 -4.50
C ASN A 47 7.54 -18.13 -3.89
N ASP A 48 8.07 -18.48 -2.71
CA ASP A 48 7.73 -19.66 -1.92
C ASP A 48 6.44 -19.50 -1.09
N GLY A 49 5.79 -18.32 -1.13
CA GLY A 49 4.63 -17.98 -0.34
C GLY A 49 4.95 -17.47 1.07
N ILE A 50 6.23 -17.44 1.46
CA ILE A 50 6.65 -16.99 2.78
C ILE A 50 6.64 -15.44 2.82
N PRO A 51 6.14 -14.82 3.90
CA PRO A 51 6.20 -13.37 4.06
C PRO A 51 7.62 -12.82 3.99
N ALA A 52 7.78 -11.61 3.43
CA ALA A 52 9.04 -10.89 3.47
C ALA A 52 9.31 -10.32 4.87
N GLU A 53 10.56 -10.40 5.33
CA GLU A 53 10.95 -9.93 6.66
C GLU A 53 11.00 -8.39 6.71
N GLY A 54 10.51 -7.81 7.80
CA GLY A 54 10.55 -6.35 8.03
C GLY A 54 9.60 -5.51 7.15
N VAL A 55 8.94 -6.11 6.15
CA VAL A 55 8.03 -5.40 5.26
C VAL A 55 6.69 -5.11 5.95
N THR A 56 6.26 -3.86 5.88
CA THR A 56 4.99 -3.38 6.46
C THR A 56 4.36 -2.35 5.54
N LEU A 57 3.10 -2.56 5.17
CA LEU A 57 2.29 -1.53 4.52
C LEU A 57 1.85 -0.50 5.56
N GLN A 58 2.19 0.76 5.33
CA GLN A 58 1.88 1.86 6.23
C GLN A 58 0.89 2.82 5.56
N ILE A 59 -0.20 3.09 6.27
CA ILE A 59 -1.30 3.96 5.80
C ILE A 59 -1.48 5.06 6.86
N PRO A 60 -0.86 6.23 6.68
CA PRO A 60 -1.04 7.36 7.59
C PRO A 60 -2.46 7.94 7.46
N LEU A 61 -3.17 8.13 8.57
CA LEU A 61 -4.55 8.63 8.55
C LEU A 61 -4.64 10.08 8.07
N ARG A 62 -3.62 10.89 8.38
CA ARG A 62 -3.45 12.27 7.86
C ARG A 62 -3.55 12.42 6.35
N GLU A 63 -3.32 11.37 5.58
CA GLU A 63 -3.43 11.40 4.11
C GLU A 63 -4.89 11.42 3.62
N PHE A 64 -5.86 11.23 4.52
CA PHE A 64 -7.29 11.15 4.22
C PHE A 64 -8.11 12.31 4.80
N VAL A 65 -7.45 13.31 5.38
CA VAL A 65 -8.12 14.45 6.02
C VAL A 65 -7.56 15.74 5.44
N LEU A 66 -8.44 16.74 5.28
CA LEU A 66 -8.02 18.08 4.90
C LEU A 66 -7.16 18.68 6.00
N GLU A 67 -6.10 19.39 5.64
CA GLU A 67 -5.18 19.99 6.61
C GLU A 67 -5.91 20.89 7.62
N GLU A 68 -6.93 21.61 7.16
CA GLU A 68 -7.81 22.45 7.99
C GLU A 68 -8.57 21.68 9.07
N LEU A 69 -8.88 20.41 8.83
CA LEU A 69 -9.62 19.54 9.74
C LEU A 69 -8.68 18.73 10.63
N SER A 70 -7.40 18.61 10.29
CA SER A 70 -6.42 17.80 11.02
C SER A 70 -6.27 18.18 12.49
N GLN A 71 -6.41 19.48 12.81
CA GLN A 71 -6.31 19.99 14.19
C GLN A 71 -7.47 19.53 15.09
N SER A 72 -8.59 19.08 14.50
CA SER A 72 -9.78 18.65 15.24
C SER A 72 -9.74 17.16 15.61
N TYR A 73 -8.79 16.40 15.06
CA TYR A 73 -8.67 14.96 15.26
C TYR A 73 -7.32 14.64 15.91
N GLY A 74 -7.32 14.39 17.23
CA GLY A 74 -6.09 14.10 17.99
C GLY A 74 -5.39 12.80 17.59
N ASP A 75 -6.06 11.94 16.84
CA ASP A 75 -5.57 10.66 16.31
C ASP A 75 -5.09 10.74 14.86
N ILE A 76 -5.06 11.92 14.24
CA ILE A 76 -4.70 12.06 12.82
C ILE A 76 -3.28 11.59 12.47
N GLU A 77 -2.36 11.65 13.45
CA GLU A 77 -0.98 11.18 13.32
C GLU A 77 -0.83 9.65 13.43
N GLN A 78 -1.94 8.93 13.68
CA GLN A 78 -1.90 7.48 13.69
C GLN A 78 -1.63 6.91 12.28
N VAL A 79 -1.00 5.75 12.27
CA VAL A 79 -0.64 5.01 11.05
C VAL A 79 -1.19 3.61 11.18
N ILE A 80 -2.07 3.21 10.26
CA ILE A 80 -2.45 1.80 10.14
C ILE A 80 -1.24 1.05 9.58
N ARG A 81 -0.82 0.01 10.29
CA ARG A 81 0.32 -0.84 9.93
C ARG A 81 -0.20 -2.23 9.66
N ILE A 82 0.09 -2.75 8.46
CA ILE A 82 -0.26 -4.11 8.07
C ILE A 82 1.06 -4.84 7.75
N LEU A 83 1.40 -5.83 8.58
CA LEU A 83 2.62 -6.61 8.42
C LEU A 83 2.52 -7.51 7.19
N SER A 84 3.67 -7.85 6.60
CA SER A 84 3.76 -8.83 5.52
C SER A 84 3.05 -10.15 5.87
N GLN A 85 3.23 -10.65 7.09
CA GLN A 85 2.53 -11.84 7.59
C GLN A 85 1.02 -11.70 7.49
N GLN A 86 0.46 -10.58 7.96
CA GLN A 86 -0.98 -10.34 7.93
C GLN A 86 -1.49 -10.28 6.48
N LEU A 87 -0.78 -9.58 5.59
CA LEU A 87 -1.13 -9.53 4.17
C LEU A 87 -1.12 -10.93 3.53
N CYS A 88 -0.10 -11.75 3.84
CA CYS A 88 -0.01 -13.14 3.38
C CYS A 88 -1.17 -14.00 3.92
N ASP A 89 -1.53 -13.86 5.20
CA ASP A 89 -2.63 -14.61 5.82
C ASP A 89 -3.97 -14.25 5.17
N PHE A 90 -4.22 -12.96 4.97
CA PHE A 90 -5.42 -12.46 4.27
C PHE A 90 -5.51 -13.03 2.86
N LEU A 91 -4.41 -12.97 2.10
CA LEU A 91 -4.37 -13.44 0.73
C LEU A 91 -4.55 -14.95 0.65
N SER A 92 -3.85 -15.72 1.49
CA SER A 92 -3.99 -17.18 1.56
C SER A 92 -5.42 -17.60 1.92
N SER A 93 -6.05 -16.88 2.86
CA SER A 93 -7.45 -17.09 3.23
C SER A 93 -8.40 -16.81 2.07
N ALA A 94 -8.15 -15.74 1.29
CA ALA A 94 -8.94 -15.40 0.11
C ALA A 94 -8.80 -16.43 -1.01
N GLU A 95 -7.58 -16.88 -1.29
CA GLU A 95 -7.27 -17.91 -2.28
C GLU A 95 -7.94 -19.25 -1.91
N ALA A 96 -7.93 -19.62 -0.63
CA ALA A 96 -8.60 -20.84 -0.15
C ALA A 96 -10.12 -20.80 -0.37
N ARG A 97 -10.77 -19.63 -0.20
CA ARG A 97 -12.21 -19.48 -0.45
C ARG A 97 -12.61 -19.61 -1.92
N GLN A 98 -11.70 -19.32 -2.85
CA GLN A 98 -11.98 -19.41 -4.29
C GLN A 98 -11.75 -20.80 -4.89
N ARG A 99 -11.08 -21.71 -4.17
CA ARG A 99 -10.85 -23.10 -4.61
C ARG A 99 -12.04 -24.03 -4.33
N VAL A 100 -13.23 -23.48 -4.05
CA VAL A 100 -14.48 -24.22 -3.79
C VAL A 100 -15.22 -24.45 -5.09
#